data_AF-A0A9W4X2V7-F1
#
_entry.id   AF-A0A9W4X2V7-F1
#
_cell.length_a   1.000
_cell.length_b   1.000
_cell.length_c   1.000
_cell.angle_alpha   90.00
_cell.angle_beta   90.00
_cell.angle_gamma   90.00
#
_symmetry.space_group_name_H-M   'P 1'
#
loop_
_entity.id
_entity.type
_entity.pdbx_description
1 polymer ?
#
loop_
_entity_poly.entity_id
_entity_poly.type
_entity_poly.pdbx_seq_one_letter_code
_entity_poly.pdbx_strand_id
1 'polypeptide(L)'
;MGFSNRALELIAGSYPNLKYLNLCNDQSGGFRSFRAREVDDEGLTAIADSCHKLKCLNISNRTDYYKITDITIEEIAKSSLNLKYLNQKGCFKISKEVIDQLNPHIYIKNY
;
A
#
# COMPACT_ATOMS: atom_id res chain seq x y z
N MET A 1 0.29 -2.23 16.36
CA MET A 1 0.43 -0.78 16.11
C MET A 1 -0.25 -0.47 14.77
N GLY A 2 -1.23 0.43 14.73
CA GLY A 2 -1.81 0.88 13.46
C GLY A 2 -0.97 2.01 12.86
N PHE A 3 -0.57 1.87 11.60
CA PHE A 3 -0.02 2.96 10.78
C PHE A 3 -1.12 3.98 10.46
N SER A 4 -0.77 5.27 10.29
CA SER A 4 -1.63 6.35 9.79
C SER A 4 -0.97 7.03 8.58
N ASN A 5 -1.74 7.78 7.78
CA ASN A 5 -1.18 8.67 6.75
C ASN A 5 -0.06 9.57 7.29
N ARG A 6 -0.27 10.20 8.46
CA ARG A 6 0.77 11.01 9.11
C ARG A 6 2.08 10.24 9.37
N ALA A 7 1.98 8.96 9.73
CA ALA A 7 3.16 8.13 9.88
C ALA A 7 3.83 7.83 8.53
N LEU A 8 3.03 7.62 7.48
CA LEU A 8 3.54 7.40 6.12
C LEU A 8 4.24 8.65 5.56
N GLU A 9 3.71 9.85 5.77
CA GLU A 9 4.38 11.11 5.42
C GLU A 9 5.73 11.26 6.11
N LEU A 10 5.80 10.96 7.41
CA LEU A 10 7.06 11.01 8.15
C LEU A 10 8.06 9.98 7.62
N ILE A 11 7.59 8.79 7.26
CA ILE A 11 8.43 7.75 6.65
C ILE A 11 8.93 8.21 5.29
N ALA A 12 8.06 8.75 4.44
CA ALA A 12 8.37 9.26 3.12
C ALA A 12 9.48 10.32 3.19
N GLY A 13 9.35 11.29 4.10
CA GLY A 13 10.35 12.35 4.28
C GLY A 13 11.66 11.90 4.93
N SER A 14 11.63 10.85 5.76
CA SER A 14 12.82 10.39 6.52
C SER A 14 13.60 9.28 5.82
N TYR A 15 12.95 8.48 4.97
CA TYR A 15 13.51 7.26 4.39
C TYR A 15 13.33 7.18 2.86
N PRO A 16 13.93 8.09 2.07
CA PRO A 16 13.81 8.06 0.59
C PRO A 16 14.39 6.78 -0.05
N ASN A 17 15.25 6.05 0.68
CA ASN A 17 15.83 4.78 0.24
C ASN A 17 15.05 3.55 0.73
N LEU A 18 13.84 3.72 1.25
CA LEU A 18 13.01 2.62 1.73
C LEU A 18 12.79 1.58 0.63
N LYS A 19 13.06 0.30 0.95
CA LYS A 19 12.94 -0.82 0.01
C LYS A 19 11.76 -1.73 0.33
N TYR A 20 11.36 -1.78 1.59
CA TYR A 20 10.36 -2.72 2.10
C TYR A 20 9.40 -1.97 3.01
N LEU A 21 8.11 -2.00 2.68
CA LEU A 21 7.06 -1.42 3.51
C LEU A 21 5.97 -2.45 3.74
N ASN A 22 5.69 -2.73 5.01
CA ASN A 22 4.65 -3.66 5.42
C ASN A 22 3.62 -2.94 6.31
N LEU A 23 2.43 -2.79 5.75
CA LEU A 23 1.27 -2.16 6.34
C LEU A 23 0.15 -3.19 6.57
N CYS A 24 0.44 -4.49 6.57
CA CYS A 24 -0.55 -5.52 6.84
C CYS A 24 -1.26 -5.26 8.16
N ASN A 25 -2.59 -5.32 8.14
CA ASN A 25 -3.41 -5.12 9.33
C ASN A 25 -4.07 -6.43 9.72
N ASP A 26 -3.42 -7.19 10.61
CA ASP A 26 -3.97 -8.44 11.15
C ASP A 26 -4.92 -8.13 12.31
N GLN A 27 -6.13 -7.64 12.01
CA GLN A 27 -7.21 -7.51 13.00
C GLN A 27 -7.96 -8.83 13.16
N SER A 28 -7.24 -9.91 13.44
CA SER A 28 -7.81 -11.22 13.80
C SER A 28 -8.54 -11.20 15.16
N GLY A 29 -8.38 -10.14 15.96
CA GLY A 29 -9.00 -10.02 17.28
C GLY A 29 -10.31 -9.22 17.32
N GLY A 30 -11.35 -9.63 16.57
CA GLY A 30 -12.79 -9.36 16.79
C GLY A 30 -13.33 -7.92 17.00
N PHE A 31 -12.48 -6.93 17.25
CA PHE A 31 -12.81 -5.57 17.60
C PHE A 31 -12.34 -4.68 16.46
N ARG A 32 -13.28 -4.28 15.59
CA ARG A 32 -13.06 -3.17 14.67
C ARG A 32 -12.82 -1.94 15.54
N SER A 33 -11.57 -1.68 15.88
CA SER A 33 -11.22 -0.43 16.52
C SER A 33 -11.63 0.67 15.55
N PHE A 34 -12.66 1.45 15.90
CA PHE A 34 -13.04 2.67 15.20
C PHE A 34 -11.90 3.70 15.18
N ARG A 35 -10.77 3.42 15.85
CA ARG A 35 -9.48 4.11 15.73
C ARG A 35 -8.50 3.37 14.82
N ALA A 36 -8.99 2.66 13.79
CA ALA A 36 -8.15 2.21 12.69
C ALA A 36 -7.54 3.47 12.09
N ARG A 37 -6.29 3.75 12.50
CA ARG A 37 -5.50 4.87 12.00
C ARG A 37 -5.52 4.73 10.47
N GLU A 38 -6.15 5.71 9.84
CA GLU A 38 -6.54 5.63 8.43
C GLU A 38 -5.25 5.62 7.60
N VAL A 39 -5.05 4.52 6.87
CA VAL A 39 -4.16 4.48 5.72
C VAL A 39 -5.07 4.39 4.52
N ASP A 40 -4.96 5.37 3.65
CA ASP A 40 -5.69 5.46 2.39
C ASP A 40 -4.71 5.77 1.24
N ASP A 41 -5.27 6.08 0.07
CA ASP A 41 -4.51 6.46 -1.12
C ASP A 41 -3.58 7.66 -0.86
N GLU A 42 -3.94 8.64 -0.03
CA GLU A 42 -3.11 9.83 0.23
C GLU A 42 -1.78 9.44 0.90
N GLY A 43 -1.86 8.63 1.97
CA GLY A 43 -0.67 8.18 2.68
C GLY A 43 0.23 7.29 1.82
N LEU A 44 -0.36 6.49 0.92
CA LEU A 44 0.39 5.62 0.01
C LEU A 44 1.01 6.41 -1.15
N THR A 45 0.34 7.44 -1.66
CA THR A 45 0.89 8.38 -2.63
C THR A 45 2.13 9.08 -2.07
N ALA A 46 2.10 9.54 -0.82
CA ALA A 46 3.28 10.14 -0.19
C ALA A 46 4.51 9.20 -0.18
N ILE A 47 4.27 7.90 0.04
CA ILE A 47 5.33 6.87 -0.06
C ILE A 47 5.78 6.71 -1.51
N ALA A 48 4.86 6.61 -2.46
CA ALA A 48 5.18 6.44 -3.88
C ALA A 48 6.05 7.61 -4.39
N ASP A 49 5.70 8.84 -4.01
CA ASP A 49 6.37 10.08 -4.41
C ASP A 49 7.78 10.25 -3.85
N SER A 50 8.08 9.65 -2.69
CA SER A 50 9.36 9.85 -2.01
C SER A 50 10.27 8.62 -2.04
N CYS A 51 9.69 7.41 -2.10
CA CYS A 51 10.41 6.14 -1.91
C CYS A 51 10.59 5.37 -3.23
N HIS A 52 11.17 5.98 -4.26
CA HIS A 52 11.35 5.36 -5.60
C HIS A 52 12.19 4.06 -5.64
N LYS A 53 12.85 3.70 -4.52
CA LYS A 53 13.62 2.46 -4.37
C LYS A 53 12.79 1.31 -3.77
N LEU A 54 11.48 1.51 -3.60
CA LEU A 54 10.58 0.50 -3.06
C LEU A 54 10.59 -0.75 -3.94
N LYS A 55 10.75 -1.91 -3.30
CA LYS A 55 10.78 -3.23 -3.94
C LYS A 55 9.62 -4.10 -3.49
N CYS A 56 9.20 -3.94 -2.24
CA CYS A 56 8.13 -4.73 -1.65
C CYS A 56 7.14 -3.82 -0.93
N LEU A 57 5.87 -3.91 -1.31
CA LEU A 57 4.76 -3.27 -0.61
C LEU A 57 3.74 -4.33 -0.18
N ASN A 58 3.39 -4.31 1.10
CA ASN A 58 2.31 -5.12 1.64
C ASN A 58 1.24 -4.23 2.27
N ILE A 59 0.06 -4.18 1.65
CA ILE A 59 -1.12 -3.44 2.08
C ILE A 59 -2.29 -4.39 2.42
N SER A 60 -2.02 -5.69 2.62
CA SER A 60 -3.07 -6.68 2.82
C SER A 60 -3.89 -6.46 4.10
N ASN A 61 -5.11 -6.99 4.09
CA ASN A 61 -6.06 -6.97 5.21
C ASN A 61 -6.42 -5.54 5.68
N ARG A 62 -6.26 -4.56 4.80
CA ARG A 62 -6.85 -3.22 4.96
C ARG A 62 -8.32 -3.31 4.56
N THR A 63 -9.15 -3.76 5.50
CA THR A 63 -10.59 -4.03 5.31
C THR A 63 -11.47 -2.78 5.37
N ASP A 64 -10.86 -1.58 5.45
CA ASP A 64 -11.57 -0.33 5.28
C ASP A 64 -11.94 -0.19 3.81
N TYR A 65 -13.14 -0.69 3.47
CA TYR A 65 -13.68 -0.92 2.11
C TYR A 65 -13.64 0.25 1.12
N TYR A 66 -13.14 1.43 1.51
CA TYR A 66 -13.22 2.66 0.71
C TYR A 66 -11.92 3.47 0.66
N LYS A 67 -10.85 3.02 1.33
CA LYS A 67 -9.68 3.88 1.54
C LYS A 67 -8.54 3.67 0.55
N ILE A 68 -8.36 2.44 0.08
CA ILE A 68 -7.29 2.11 -0.86
C ILE A 68 -7.94 1.64 -2.15
N THR A 69 -7.64 2.32 -3.25
CA THR A 69 -8.26 2.12 -4.56
C THR A 69 -7.21 1.95 -5.65
N ASP A 70 -7.65 1.89 -6.91
CA ASP A 70 -6.77 1.87 -8.08
C ASP A 70 -5.77 3.03 -8.11
N ILE A 71 -6.12 4.19 -7.52
CA ILE A 71 -5.24 5.37 -7.41
C ILE A 71 -3.88 4.99 -6.81
N THR A 72 -3.87 4.23 -5.72
CA THR A 72 -2.63 3.76 -5.09
C THR A 72 -1.76 2.97 -6.08
N ILE A 73 -2.37 2.07 -6.85
CA ILE A 73 -1.63 1.20 -7.78
C ILE A 73 -1.08 2.03 -8.94
N GLU A 74 -1.87 2.93 -9.50
CA GLU A 74 -1.44 3.83 -10.57
C GLU A 74 -0.24 4.68 -10.13
N GLU A 75 -0.28 5.22 -8.92
CA GLU A 75 0.80 6.10 -8.45
C GLU A 75 2.08 5.33 -8.13
N ILE A 76 1.96 4.14 -7.55
CA ILE A 76 3.10 3.23 -7.38
C ILE A 76 3.68 2.82 -8.73
N ALA A 77 2.83 2.56 -9.73
CA ALA A 77 3.26 2.19 -11.07
C ALA A 77 4.06 3.32 -11.75
N LYS A 78 3.63 4.58 -11.57
CA LYS A 78 4.33 5.78 -12.08
C LYS A 78 5.65 6.02 -11.35
N SER A 79 5.65 5.94 -10.01
CA SER A 79 6.74 6.47 -9.20
C SER A 79 7.76 5.43 -8.73
N SER A 80 7.39 4.15 -8.67
CA SER A 80 8.21 3.05 -8.14
C SER A 80 8.50 1.95 -9.16
N LEU A 81 9.28 2.29 -10.18
CA LEU A 81 9.69 1.38 -11.27
C LEU A 81 10.48 0.12 -10.80
N ASN A 82 10.93 0.11 -9.55
CA ASN A 82 11.71 -0.99 -8.96
C ASN A 82 10.86 -2.00 -8.16
N LEU A 83 9.53 -1.83 -8.13
CA LEU A 83 8.67 -2.74 -7.40
C LEU A 83 8.82 -4.16 -7.94
N LYS A 84 8.91 -5.14 -7.04
CA LYS A 84 9.03 -6.57 -7.35
C LYS A 84 7.95 -7.41 -6.69
N TYR A 85 7.34 -6.88 -5.64
CA TYR A 85 6.36 -7.59 -4.84
C TYR A 85 5.27 -6.64 -4.36
N LEU A 86 4.02 -7.00 -4.62
CA LEU A 86 2.83 -6.33 -4.12
C LEU A 86 1.90 -7.36 -3.46
N ASN A 87 1.55 -7.15 -2.19
CA ASN A 87 0.50 -7.92 -1.53
C ASN A 87 -0.68 -7.01 -1.20
N GLN A 88 -1.80 -7.25 -1.88
CA GLN A 88 -3.03 -6.48 -1.75
C GLN A 88 -4.23 -7.35 -1.32
N LYS A 89 -3.97 -8.55 -0.81
CA LYS A 89 -5.02 -9.47 -0.33
C LYS A 89 -6.00 -8.73 0.60
N GLY A 90 -7.29 -8.79 0.29
CA GLY A 90 -8.35 -8.13 1.07
C GLY A 90 -8.59 -6.65 0.72
N CYS A 91 -7.89 -6.08 -0.27
CA CYS A 91 -8.17 -4.75 -0.82
C CYS A 91 -9.16 -4.87 -1.99
N PHE A 92 -10.47 -4.91 -1.69
CA PHE A 92 -11.50 -5.23 -2.69
C PHE A 92 -11.84 -4.11 -3.67
N LYS A 93 -11.30 -2.90 -3.46
CA LYS A 93 -11.48 -1.74 -4.35
C LYS A 93 -10.40 -1.61 -5.41
N ILE A 94 -9.39 -2.47 -5.37
CA ILE A 94 -8.39 -2.54 -6.41
C ILE A 94 -8.88 -3.52 -7.48
N SER A 95 -9.05 -2.99 -8.68
CA SER A 95 -9.54 -3.70 -9.85
C SER A 95 -8.46 -4.63 -10.40
N LYS A 96 -8.87 -5.67 -11.15
CA LYS A 96 -7.90 -6.54 -11.82
C LYS A 96 -7.25 -5.78 -12.99
N GLU A 97 -7.99 -4.88 -13.60
CA GLU A 97 -7.60 -4.08 -14.74
C GLU A 97 -6.35 -3.24 -14.45
N VAL A 98 -6.31 -2.52 -13.31
CA VAL A 98 -5.12 -1.73 -12.94
C VAL A 98 -3.93 -2.61 -12.59
N ILE A 99 -4.19 -3.82 -12.07
CA ILE A 99 -3.16 -4.80 -11.72
C ILE A 99 -2.53 -5.41 -12.98
N ASP A 100 -3.33 -5.68 -14.00
CA ASP A 100 -2.86 -6.21 -15.28
C ASP A 100 -2.01 -5.16 -16.07
N GLN A 101 -2.11 -3.87 -15.72
CA GLN A 101 -1.26 -2.80 -16.26
C GLN A 101 0.13 -2.71 -15.60
N LEU A 102 0.32 -3.33 -14.44
CA LEU A 102 1.62 -3.35 -13.76
C LEU A 102 2.66 -4.15 -14.56
N ASN A 103 3.93 -3.85 -14.32
CA ASN A 103 5.04 -4.60 -14.93
C ASN A 103 4.85 -6.11 -14.66
N PRO A 104 4.85 -6.96 -15.71
CA PRO A 104 4.57 -8.40 -15.57
C PRO A 104 5.61 -9.16 -14.74
N HIS A 105 6.76 -8.54 -14.43
CA HIS A 105 7.78 -9.08 -13.53
C HIS A 105 7.50 -8.84 -12.04
N ILE A 106 6.44 -8.08 -11.70
CA ILE A 106 6.02 -7.90 -10.31
C ILE A 106 5.27 -9.14 -9.86
N TYR A 107 5.69 -9.72 -8.73
CA TYR A 107 4.91 -10.75 -8.06
C TYR A 107 3.75 -10.11 -7.31
N ILE A 108 2.51 -10.51 -7.62
CA ILE A 108 1.30 -9.93 -7.03
C ILE A 108 0.52 -10.99 -6.26
N LYS A 109 0.22 -10.72 -4.98
CA LYS A 109 -0.61 -11.55 -4.12
C LYS A 109 -1.99 -10.90 -3.92
N ASN A 110 -3.02 -11.55 -4.48
CA ASN A 110 -4.38 -11.02 -4.58
C ASN A 110 -5.41 -11.78 -3.72
N TYR A 111 -5.20 -13.07 -3.45
CA TYR A 111 -6.17 -13.97 -2.81
C TYR A 111 -5.51 -14.96 -1.84
#